data_AF-A0A940DJ96-F1
#
_entry.id   AF-A0A940DJ96-F1
#
_cell.length_a   1.000
_cell.length_b   1.000
_cell.length_c   1.000
_cell.angle_alpha   90.00
_cell.angle_beta   90.00
_cell.angle_gamma   90.00
#
_symmetry.space_group_name_H-M   'P 1'
#
loop_
_entity.id
_entity.type
_entity.pdbx_description
1 polymer ?
#
loop_
_entity_poly.entity_id
_entity_poly.type
_entity_poly.pdbx_seq_one_letter_code
_entity_poly.pdbx_strand_id
1 'polypeptide(L)'
;MNTRHALSLTISNIGLIAKVFLYSTVLILIGVAVIVSVTDPILEALDADIDLADEIREDFNNFYTGNREAGEALTEGLKTFFSRNSAEIARAVALYIVIFVLLRLGVSFALVPAAYVLYNKMSSNFNSGFVNAMIAMAGKGALFALTYTVITVPIDIVIFVGSYFLASWLFNAFEIIGLVITIIVAIALYALRMSVFGRWIPLTICENMKFADSCRAFFGDFRLSAVKEVYPSFLAMLVFVFGVVASTALFTVGVVPIMIMPAAFVGYNCINLVAYFNETKRKYYIDERIVSPFIRT
;
A
#
# COMPACT_ATOMS: atom_id res chain seq x y z
N MET A 1 -15.68 -3.21 17.02
CA MET A 1 -14.38 -2.57 17.35
C MET A 1 -14.49 -1.04 17.42
N ASN A 2 -13.82 -0.40 18.38
CA ASN A 2 -13.87 1.06 18.57
C ASN A 2 -12.75 1.75 17.74
N THR A 3 -13.08 2.22 16.54
CA THR A 3 -12.16 2.91 15.59
C THR A 3 -11.41 4.07 16.23
N ARG A 4 -12.06 4.75 17.18
CA ARG A 4 -11.50 5.86 17.96
C ARG A 4 -10.22 5.47 18.71
N HIS A 5 -10.15 4.25 19.24
CA HIS A 5 -8.97 3.79 19.98
C HIS A 5 -7.78 3.57 19.05
N ALA A 6 -8.00 2.95 17.88
CA ALA A 6 -6.94 2.75 16.90
C ALA A 6 -6.42 4.09 16.35
N LEU A 7 -7.32 5.06 16.11
CA LEU A 7 -6.96 6.40 15.66
C LEU A 7 -6.16 7.17 16.73
N SER A 8 -6.62 7.14 17.98
CA SER A 8 -5.91 7.74 19.12
C SER A 8 -4.51 7.15 19.29
N LEU A 9 -4.38 5.82 19.20
CA LEU A 9 -3.08 5.14 19.27
C LEU A 9 -2.16 5.54 18.11
N THR A 10 -2.70 5.72 16.92
CA THR A 10 -1.91 6.14 15.75
C THR A 10 -1.34 7.55 15.95
N ILE A 11 -2.19 8.50 16.36
CA ILE A 11 -1.77 9.89 16.63
C ILE A 11 -0.79 9.96 17.80
N SER A 12 -0.97 9.13 18.83
CA SER A 12 -0.09 9.14 20.01
C SER A 12 1.26 8.45 19.77
N ASN A 13 1.49 7.96 18.54
CA ASN A 13 2.74 7.34 18.10
C ASN A 13 3.35 8.06 16.89
N ILE A 14 3.24 9.38 16.80
CA ILE A 14 3.91 10.21 15.77
C ILE A 14 5.41 9.93 15.68
N GLY A 15 6.09 9.68 16.81
CA GLY A 15 7.52 9.31 16.81
C GLY A 15 7.81 7.99 16.09
N LEU A 16 6.88 7.05 16.07
CA LEU A 16 6.99 5.82 15.26
C LEU A 16 6.69 6.12 13.79
N ILE A 17 5.66 6.93 13.52
CA ILE A 17 5.31 7.37 12.15
C ILE A 17 6.51 8.03 11.48
N ALA A 18 7.22 8.94 12.17
CA ALA A 18 8.40 9.61 11.64
C ALA A 18 9.55 8.64 11.31
N LYS A 19 9.76 7.61 12.14
CA LYS A 19 10.79 6.59 11.90
C LYS A 19 10.45 5.70 10.71
N VAL A 20 9.17 5.29 10.60
CA VAL A 20 8.68 4.54 9.43
C VAL A 20 8.75 5.40 8.17
N PHE A 21 8.42 6.70 8.26
CA PHE A 21 8.54 7.65 7.16
C PHE A 21 9.98 7.73 6.66
N LEU A 22 10.95 7.97 7.54
CA LEU A 22 12.36 8.03 7.15
C LEU A 22 12.82 6.73 6.47
N TYR A 23 12.45 5.57 7.04
CA TYR A 23 12.73 4.27 6.44
C TYR A 23 12.13 4.12 5.03
N SER A 24 10.84 4.43 4.86
CA SER A 24 10.16 4.32 3.57
C SER A 24 10.72 5.31 2.54
N THR A 25 11.09 6.53 2.96
CA THR A 25 11.66 7.54 2.07
C THR A 25 13.00 7.09 1.53
N VAL A 26 13.89 6.53 2.37
CA VAL A 26 15.17 5.99 1.91
C VAL A 26 14.95 4.86 0.89
N LEU A 27 14.01 3.94 1.15
CA LEU A 27 13.68 2.87 0.20
C LEU A 27 13.15 3.41 -1.13
N ILE A 28 12.23 4.38 -1.09
CA ILE A 28 11.66 4.99 -2.30
C ILE A 28 12.75 5.72 -3.09
N LEU A 29 13.65 6.47 -2.43
CA LEU A 29 14.76 7.16 -3.10
C LEU A 29 15.70 6.18 -3.81
N ILE A 30 16.05 5.06 -3.16
CA ILE A 30 16.84 3.99 -3.80
C ILE A 30 16.07 3.43 -5.00
N GLY A 31 14.77 3.16 -4.83
CA GLY A 31 13.91 2.67 -5.91
C GLY A 31 13.87 3.60 -7.12
N VAL A 32 13.63 4.90 -6.88
CA VAL A 32 13.60 5.93 -7.92
C VAL A 32 14.95 6.03 -8.62
N ALA A 33 16.06 6.04 -7.88
CA ALA A 33 17.39 6.10 -8.49
C ALA A 33 17.66 4.92 -9.44
N VAL A 34 17.27 3.70 -9.05
CA VAL A 34 17.41 2.52 -9.91
C VAL A 34 16.45 2.59 -11.10
N ILE A 35 15.20 3.03 -10.90
CA ILE A 35 14.22 3.19 -11.99
C ILE A 35 14.72 4.19 -13.02
N VAL A 36 15.21 5.36 -12.60
CA VAL A 36 15.77 6.39 -13.48
C VAL A 36 16.94 5.82 -14.29
N SER A 37 17.89 5.14 -13.63
CA SER A 37 19.02 4.50 -14.31
C SER A 37 18.63 3.46 -15.38
N VAL A 38 17.46 2.83 -15.26
CA VAL A 38 16.94 1.87 -16.26
C VAL A 38 16.11 2.59 -17.33
N THR A 39 15.42 3.68 -16.94
CA THR A 39 14.50 4.43 -17.81
C THR A 39 15.27 5.32 -18.79
N ASP A 40 16.31 6.01 -18.33
CA ASP A 40 17.10 6.97 -19.12
C ASP A 40 17.55 6.43 -20.49
N PRO A 41 18.21 5.26 -20.61
CA PRO A 41 18.63 4.75 -21.92
C PRO A 41 17.45 4.38 -22.84
N ILE A 42 16.28 4.07 -22.28
CA ILE A 42 15.08 3.78 -23.07
C ILE A 42 14.48 5.08 -23.60
N LEU A 43 14.48 6.14 -22.80
CA LEU A 43 14.04 7.46 -23.23
C LEU A 43 14.94 8.02 -24.33
N GLU A 44 16.27 7.90 -24.18
CA GLU A 44 17.22 8.30 -25.22
C GLU A 44 17.01 7.53 -26.54
N ALA A 45 16.77 6.23 -26.45
CA ALA A 45 16.48 5.41 -27.63
C ALA A 45 15.12 5.78 -28.28
N LEU A 46 14.14 6.16 -27.47
CA LEU A 46 12.80 6.54 -27.92
C LEU A 46 12.80 7.93 -28.60
N ASP A 47 13.51 8.89 -28.02
CA ASP A 47 13.71 10.22 -28.60
C ASP A 47 14.45 10.15 -29.95
N ALA A 48 15.41 9.22 -30.08
CA ALA A 48 16.12 9.01 -31.34
C ALA A 48 15.22 8.46 -32.47
N ASP A 49 14.15 7.75 -32.13
CA ASP A 49 13.26 7.11 -33.11
C ASP A 49 12.02 7.96 -33.46
N ILE A 50 11.50 8.76 -32.52
CA ILE A 50 10.16 9.40 -32.67
C ILE A 50 10.11 10.89 -32.26
N ASP A 51 11.22 11.53 -31.88
CA ASP A 51 11.21 12.92 -31.38
C ASP A 51 10.01 13.22 -30.46
N LEU A 52 9.93 12.48 -29.35
CA LEU A 52 8.75 12.41 -28.47
C LEU A 52 8.21 13.78 -28.07
N ALA A 53 9.10 14.75 -27.86
CA ALA A 53 8.73 16.08 -27.40
C ALA A 53 7.84 16.79 -28.41
N ASP A 54 8.14 16.65 -29.69
CA ASP A 54 7.38 17.25 -30.78
C ASP A 54 6.08 16.49 -31.04
N GLU A 55 6.08 15.15 -31.03
CA GLU A 55 4.84 14.38 -31.18
C GLU A 55 3.87 14.58 -30.00
N ILE A 56 4.35 14.61 -28.75
CA ILE A 56 3.51 14.90 -27.57
C ILE A 56 2.91 16.30 -27.68
N ARG A 57 3.69 17.28 -28.13
CA ARG A 57 3.22 18.66 -28.28
C ARG A 57 2.19 18.78 -29.40
N GLU A 58 2.41 18.10 -30.52
CA GLU A 58 1.48 18.07 -31.65
C GLU A 58 0.18 17.37 -31.26
N ASP A 59 0.24 16.23 -30.57
CA ASP A 59 -0.95 15.53 -30.09
C ASP A 59 -1.70 16.30 -29.01
N PHE A 60 -1.00 17.02 -28.13
CA PHE A 60 -1.66 17.90 -27.17
C PHE A 60 -2.40 19.05 -27.89
N ASN A 61 -1.83 19.61 -28.95
CA ASN A 61 -2.48 20.63 -29.78
C ASN A 61 -3.68 20.06 -30.56
N ASN A 62 -3.55 18.85 -31.11
CA ASN A 62 -4.62 18.15 -31.82
C ASN A 62 -5.78 17.78 -30.88
N PHE A 63 -5.46 17.37 -29.64
CA PHE A 63 -6.45 17.11 -28.60
C PHE A 63 -7.18 18.40 -28.17
N TYR A 64 -6.44 19.50 -27.97
CA TYR A 64 -7.01 20.78 -27.60
C TYR A 64 -7.91 21.38 -28.69
N THR A 65 -7.60 21.12 -29.96
CA THR A 65 -8.39 21.56 -31.12
C THR A 65 -9.56 20.64 -31.45
N GLY A 66 -9.72 19.52 -30.73
CA GLY A 66 -10.83 18.59 -30.88
C GLY A 66 -10.73 17.68 -32.12
N ASN A 67 -9.52 17.49 -32.66
CA ASN A 67 -9.31 16.56 -33.77
C ASN A 67 -9.41 15.10 -33.27
N ARG A 68 -10.14 14.25 -34.00
CA ARG A 68 -10.40 12.85 -33.61
C ARG A 68 -9.18 11.93 -33.82
N GLU A 69 -8.18 12.41 -34.55
CA GLU A 69 -6.92 11.69 -34.85
C GLU A 69 -5.84 11.95 -33.79
N ALA A 70 -6.13 12.74 -32.75
CA ALA A 70 -5.19 12.99 -31.65
C ALA A 70 -4.80 11.66 -30.98
N GLY A 71 -3.51 11.34 -30.98
CA GLY A 71 -2.96 10.12 -30.41
C GLY A 71 -2.62 9.02 -31.42
N GLU A 72 -3.08 9.09 -32.68
CA GLU A 72 -2.83 8.01 -33.65
C GLU A 72 -1.36 7.94 -34.08
N ALA A 73 -0.74 9.09 -34.34
CA ALA A 73 0.68 9.20 -34.69
C ALA A 73 1.59 8.69 -33.56
N LEU A 74 1.40 9.18 -32.32
CA LEU A 74 2.11 8.68 -31.14
C LEU A 74 1.92 7.18 -30.95
N THR A 75 0.71 6.67 -31.15
CA THR A 75 0.42 5.24 -30.98
C THR A 75 1.15 4.39 -32.02
N GLU A 76 1.21 4.84 -33.27
CA GLU A 76 1.91 4.14 -34.35
C GLU A 76 3.43 4.20 -34.20
N GLY A 77 3.96 5.37 -33.83
CA GLY A 77 5.37 5.56 -33.47
C GLY A 77 5.77 4.61 -32.34
N LEU A 78 5.02 4.61 -31.24
CA LEU A 78 5.27 3.72 -30.09
C LEU A 78 5.23 2.25 -30.51
N LYS A 79 4.21 1.81 -31.26
CA LYS A 79 4.14 0.42 -31.77
C LYS A 79 5.37 0.03 -32.57
N THR A 80 5.84 0.94 -33.42
CA THR A 80 7.04 0.73 -34.23
C THR A 80 8.28 0.58 -33.34
N PHE A 81 8.47 1.47 -32.37
CA PHE A 81 9.54 1.38 -31.38
C PHE A 81 9.49 0.07 -30.57
N PHE A 82 8.32 -0.29 -30.04
CA PHE A 82 8.13 -1.52 -29.27
C PHE A 82 8.45 -2.77 -30.09
N SER A 83 8.11 -2.77 -31.39
CA SER A 83 8.41 -3.89 -32.27
C SER A 83 9.92 -4.04 -32.56
N ARG A 84 10.63 -2.92 -32.75
CA ARG A 84 12.07 -2.88 -33.05
C ARG A 84 12.93 -3.18 -31.82
N ASN A 85 12.55 -2.63 -30.66
CA ASN A 85 13.31 -2.69 -29.41
C ASN A 85 12.75 -3.71 -28.40
N SER A 86 11.93 -4.65 -28.87
CA SER A 86 11.20 -5.62 -28.03
C SER A 86 12.07 -6.36 -26.99
N ALA A 87 13.31 -6.71 -27.35
CA ALA A 87 14.22 -7.41 -26.44
C ALA A 87 14.78 -6.52 -25.31
N GLU A 88 15.11 -5.25 -25.59
CA GLU A 88 15.55 -4.29 -24.57
C GLU A 88 14.40 -3.90 -23.64
N ILE A 89 13.20 -3.73 -24.22
CA ILE A 89 12.00 -3.43 -23.46
C ILE A 89 11.61 -4.61 -22.56
N ALA A 90 11.69 -5.85 -23.05
CA ALA A 90 11.45 -7.03 -22.23
C ALA A 90 12.41 -7.11 -21.03
N ARG A 91 13.70 -6.77 -21.24
CA ARG A 91 14.69 -6.69 -20.15
C ARG A 91 14.35 -5.58 -19.15
N ALA A 92 13.99 -4.40 -19.63
CA ALA A 92 13.56 -3.29 -18.77
C ALA A 92 12.33 -3.63 -17.95
N VAL A 93 11.32 -4.23 -18.57
CA VAL A 93 10.10 -4.71 -17.88
C VAL A 93 10.44 -5.74 -16.81
N ALA A 94 11.32 -6.71 -17.12
CA ALA A 94 11.77 -7.68 -16.12
C ALA A 94 12.48 -7.00 -14.93
N LEU A 95 13.34 -6.01 -15.18
CA LEU A 95 13.98 -5.22 -14.13
C LEU A 95 12.98 -4.42 -13.31
N TYR A 96 11.98 -3.78 -13.92
CA TYR A 96 10.93 -3.07 -13.20
C TYR A 96 10.12 -3.99 -12.30
N ILE A 97 9.81 -5.21 -12.75
CA ILE A 97 9.14 -6.21 -11.92
C ILE A 97 10.01 -6.56 -10.70
N VAL A 98 11.31 -6.80 -10.91
CA VAL A 98 12.24 -7.10 -9.80
C VAL A 98 12.31 -5.93 -8.81
N ILE A 99 12.48 -4.69 -9.30
CA ILE A 99 12.55 -3.49 -8.46
C ILE A 99 11.23 -3.31 -7.68
N PHE A 100 10.09 -3.46 -8.35
CA PHE A 100 8.78 -3.38 -7.70
C PHE A 100 8.64 -4.40 -6.57
N VAL A 101 9.03 -5.66 -6.81
CA VAL A 101 8.99 -6.72 -5.79
C VAL A 101 9.94 -6.38 -4.64
N LEU A 102 11.17 -5.91 -4.90
CA LEU A 102 12.13 -5.53 -3.87
C LEU A 102 11.65 -4.36 -3.01
N LEU A 103 11.09 -3.31 -3.63
CA LEU A 103 10.51 -2.18 -2.91
C LEU A 103 9.31 -2.63 -2.06
N ARG A 104 8.45 -3.48 -2.62
CA ARG A 104 7.30 -4.04 -1.90
C ARG A 104 7.73 -4.89 -0.70
N LEU A 105 8.76 -5.71 -0.86
CA LEU A 105 9.37 -6.49 0.23
C LEU A 105 9.95 -5.57 1.29
N GLY A 106 10.71 -4.54 0.91
CA GLY A 106 11.29 -3.56 1.81
C GLY A 106 10.22 -2.83 2.64
N VAL A 107 9.14 -2.35 2.03
CA VAL A 107 8.04 -1.71 2.75
C VAL A 107 7.33 -2.71 3.66
N SER A 108 7.06 -3.93 3.19
CA SER A 108 6.37 -4.97 3.98
C SER A 108 7.21 -5.45 5.16
N PHE A 109 8.53 -5.41 5.07
CA PHE A 109 9.45 -5.78 6.15
C PHE A 109 9.23 -4.95 7.41
N ALA A 110 8.93 -3.66 7.27
CA ALA A 110 8.72 -2.76 8.41
C ALA A 110 7.42 -3.05 9.19
N LEU A 111 6.50 -3.87 8.66
CA LEU A 111 5.19 -4.10 9.28
C LEU A 111 5.33 -4.81 10.63
N VAL A 112 6.16 -5.86 10.67
CA VAL A 112 6.36 -6.66 11.89
C VAL A 112 7.11 -5.88 12.97
N PRO A 113 8.25 -5.20 12.70
CA PRO A 113 8.91 -4.35 13.68
C PRO A 113 8.03 -3.22 14.20
N ALA A 114 7.27 -2.55 13.32
CA ALA A 114 6.36 -1.47 13.74
C ALA A 114 5.27 -1.99 14.69
N ALA A 115 4.66 -3.13 14.35
CA ALA A 115 3.68 -3.76 15.22
C ALA A 115 4.27 -4.29 16.53
N TYR A 116 5.54 -4.72 16.55
CA TYR A 116 6.22 -5.12 17.79
C TYR A 116 6.42 -3.92 18.73
N VAL A 117 6.81 -2.77 18.19
CA VAL A 117 6.91 -1.52 18.97
C VAL A 117 5.56 -1.13 19.55
N LEU A 118 4.51 -1.16 18.73
CA LEU A 118 3.15 -0.87 19.18
C LEU A 118 2.67 -1.87 20.23
N TYR A 119 2.95 -3.16 20.05
CA TYR A 119 2.59 -4.21 21.01
C TYR A 119 3.23 -3.96 22.38
N ASN A 120 4.54 -3.71 22.45
CA ASN A 120 5.24 -3.42 23.71
C ASN A 120 4.67 -2.20 24.44
N LYS A 121 4.28 -1.16 23.66
CA LYS A 121 3.62 0.02 24.21
C LYS A 121 2.21 -0.33 24.73
N MET A 122 1.44 -1.10 23.97
CA MET A 122 0.08 -1.48 24.35
C MET A 122 0.01 -2.51 25.49
N SER A 123 1.00 -3.39 25.63
CA SER A 123 1.01 -4.44 26.66
C SER A 123 1.62 -3.98 27.98
N SER A 124 2.65 -3.14 27.91
CA SER A 124 3.53 -2.87 29.05
C SER A 124 3.88 -1.39 29.21
N ASN A 125 3.27 -0.51 28.40
CA ASN A 125 3.63 0.92 28.30
C ASN A 125 5.13 1.14 28.06
N PHE A 126 5.79 0.18 27.40
CA PHE A 126 7.23 0.21 27.17
C PHE A 126 7.54 0.73 25.77
N ASN A 127 8.39 1.75 25.69
CA ASN A 127 8.76 2.37 24.42
C ASN A 127 10.01 1.70 23.83
N SER A 128 9.83 0.62 23.07
CA SER A 128 10.94 -0.03 22.37
C SER A 128 11.35 0.77 21.13
N GLY A 129 12.65 0.96 20.92
CA GLY A 129 13.17 1.64 19.72
C GLY A 129 12.89 0.85 18.43
N PHE A 130 12.46 1.55 17.37
CA PHE A 130 12.15 0.95 16.06
C PHE A 130 13.32 0.18 15.43
N VAL A 131 14.54 0.74 15.47
CA VAL A 131 15.73 0.07 14.93
C VAL A 131 16.03 -1.23 15.71
N ASN A 132 15.91 -1.19 17.03
CA ASN A 132 16.08 -2.40 17.85
C ASN A 132 15.02 -3.44 17.52
N ALA A 133 13.77 -3.02 17.28
CA ALA A 133 12.71 -3.91 16.82
C ALA A 133 13.00 -4.49 15.43
N MET A 134 13.59 -3.73 14.51
CA MET A 134 13.97 -4.23 13.18
C MET A 134 15.02 -5.33 13.28
N ILE A 135 16.02 -5.17 14.15
CA ILE A 135 17.06 -6.16 14.37
C ILE A 135 16.48 -7.39 15.07
N ALA A 136 15.75 -7.20 16.18
CA ALA A 136 15.19 -8.28 16.99
C ALA A 136 14.17 -9.12 16.21
N MET A 137 13.42 -8.50 15.29
CA MET A 137 12.39 -9.17 14.50
C MET A 137 12.79 -9.41 13.04
N ALA A 138 14.08 -9.25 12.67
CA ALA A 138 14.51 -9.33 11.27
C ALA A 138 14.10 -10.64 10.58
N GLY A 139 14.33 -11.80 11.23
CA GLY A 139 13.96 -13.10 10.66
C GLY A 139 12.45 -13.26 10.45
N LYS A 140 11.64 -12.87 11.45
CA LYS A 140 10.17 -12.92 11.37
C LYS A 140 9.64 -11.91 10.35
N GLY A 141 10.22 -10.71 10.31
CA GLY A 141 9.87 -9.64 9.38
C GLY A 141 10.19 -9.99 7.93
N ALA A 142 11.33 -10.64 7.66
CA ALA A 142 11.70 -11.07 6.31
C ALA A 142 10.78 -12.17 5.79
N LEU A 143 10.52 -13.21 6.59
CA LEU A 143 9.60 -14.30 6.22
C LEU A 143 8.17 -13.78 6.02
N PHE A 144 7.71 -12.89 6.89
CA PHE A 144 6.42 -12.23 6.75
C PHE A 144 6.37 -11.40 5.48
N ALA A 145 7.35 -10.53 5.23
CA ALA A 145 7.40 -9.69 4.04
C ALA A 145 7.36 -10.52 2.76
N LEU A 146 8.14 -11.60 2.69
CA LEU A 146 8.16 -12.50 1.54
C LEU A 146 6.79 -13.14 1.31
N THR A 147 6.24 -13.79 2.33
CA THR A 147 4.97 -14.53 2.18
C THR A 147 3.81 -13.58 1.93
N TYR A 148 3.77 -12.44 2.63
CA TYR A 148 2.77 -11.40 2.43
C TYR A 148 2.84 -10.82 1.02
N THR A 149 4.05 -10.58 0.49
CA THR A 149 4.23 -10.07 -0.88
C THR A 149 3.77 -11.09 -1.91
N VAL A 150 4.19 -12.36 -1.79
CA VAL A 150 3.81 -13.44 -2.71
C VAL A 150 2.29 -13.65 -2.77
N ILE A 151 1.60 -13.55 -1.62
CA ILE A 151 0.14 -13.71 -1.58
C ILE A 151 -0.58 -12.46 -2.09
N THR A 152 -0.11 -11.29 -1.69
CA THR A 152 -0.89 -10.07 -1.90
C THR A 152 -0.63 -9.38 -3.22
N VAL A 153 0.54 -9.55 -3.84
CA VAL A 153 0.81 -9.00 -5.18
C VAL A 153 -0.17 -9.56 -6.23
N PRO A 154 -0.42 -10.89 -6.32
CA PRO A 154 -1.44 -11.41 -7.22
C PRO A 154 -2.84 -10.86 -6.94
N ILE A 155 -3.21 -10.69 -5.67
CA ILE A 155 -4.51 -10.13 -5.29
C ILE A 155 -4.61 -8.66 -5.71
N ASP A 156 -3.56 -7.88 -5.48
CA ASP A 156 -3.51 -6.46 -5.86
C ASP A 156 -3.57 -6.33 -7.40
N ILE A 157 -2.92 -7.22 -8.15
CA ILE A 157 -3.04 -7.31 -9.63
C ILE A 157 -4.48 -7.60 -10.04
N VAL A 158 -5.15 -8.58 -9.42
CA VAL A 158 -6.55 -8.92 -9.73
C VAL A 158 -7.48 -7.75 -9.42
N ILE A 159 -7.28 -7.07 -8.29
CA ILE A 159 -8.07 -5.87 -7.93
C ILE A 159 -7.82 -4.78 -8.96
N PHE A 160 -6.58 -4.53 -9.36
CA PHE A 160 -6.23 -3.48 -10.32
C PHE A 160 -6.80 -3.75 -11.71
N VAL A 161 -6.54 -4.95 -12.26
CA VAL A 161 -7.04 -5.38 -13.57
C VAL A 161 -8.57 -5.43 -13.58
N GLY A 162 -9.18 -5.97 -12.52
CA GLY A 162 -10.63 -5.98 -12.36
C GLY A 162 -11.22 -4.57 -12.29
N SER A 163 -10.54 -3.65 -11.60
CA SER A 163 -10.96 -2.24 -11.54
C SER A 163 -10.81 -1.55 -12.90
N TYR A 164 -9.79 -1.88 -13.69
CA TYR A 164 -9.64 -1.35 -15.05
C TYR A 164 -10.82 -1.78 -15.95
N PHE A 165 -11.14 -3.08 -16.00
CA PHE A 165 -12.27 -3.56 -16.80
C PHE A 165 -13.61 -2.98 -16.31
N LEU A 166 -13.78 -2.85 -14.99
CA LEU A 166 -14.96 -2.22 -14.41
C LEU A 166 -15.05 -0.74 -14.79
N ALA A 167 -13.94 0.00 -14.77
CA ALA A 167 -13.87 1.39 -15.21
C ALA A 167 -14.27 1.53 -16.67
N SER A 168 -13.70 0.72 -17.57
CA SER A 168 -14.02 0.76 -19.00
C SER A 168 -15.51 0.47 -19.25
N TRP A 169 -16.08 -0.53 -18.58
CA TRP A 169 -17.49 -0.87 -18.71
C TRP A 169 -18.40 0.25 -18.19
N LEU A 170 -18.11 0.78 -16.99
CA LEU A 170 -18.91 1.84 -16.38
C LEU A 170 -18.74 3.20 -17.07
N PHE A 171 -17.56 3.50 -17.63
CA PHE A 171 -17.34 4.71 -18.40
C PHE A 171 -18.19 4.73 -19.66
N ASN A 172 -18.31 3.60 -20.36
CA ASN A 172 -19.18 3.50 -21.53
C ASN A 172 -20.68 3.64 -21.19
N ALA A 173 -21.08 3.31 -19.95
CA ALA A 173 -22.48 3.36 -19.52
C ALA A 173 -22.88 4.69 -18.85
N PHE A 174 -21.98 5.29 -18.06
CA PHE A 174 -22.26 6.42 -17.15
C PHE A 174 -21.17 7.50 -17.17
N GLU A 175 -20.23 7.45 -18.12
CA GLU A 175 -19.13 8.40 -18.30
C GLU A 175 -18.34 8.64 -16.99
N ILE A 176 -18.20 9.90 -16.58
CA ILE A 176 -17.42 10.33 -15.41
C ILE A 176 -17.97 9.72 -14.11
N ILE A 177 -19.29 9.54 -13.98
CA ILE A 177 -19.90 8.95 -12.79
C ILE A 177 -19.47 7.49 -12.64
N GLY A 178 -19.30 6.78 -13.77
CA GLY A 178 -18.79 5.42 -13.80
C GLY A 178 -17.38 5.28 -13.21
N LEU A 179 -16.51 6.27 -13.44
CA LEU A 179 -15.16 6.28 -12.86
C LEU A 179 -15.19 6.46 -11.33
N VAL A 180 -16.06 7.33 -10.82
CA VAL A 180 -16.21 7.55 -9.36
C VAL A 180 -16.68 6.27 -8.67
N ILE A 181 -17.67 5.58 -9.25
CA ILE A 181 -18.16 4.31 -8.73
C ILE A 181 -17.04 3.27 -8.70
N THR A 182 -16.23 3.21 -9.76
CA THR A 182 -15.11 2.28 -9.83
C THR A 182 -14.08 2.52 -8.73
N ILE A 183 -13.74 3.78 -8.44
CA ILE A 183 -12.82 4.13 -7.35
C ILE A 183 -13.38 3.68 -6.00
N ILE A 184 -14.68 3.89 -5.75
CA ILE A 184 -15.34 3.46 -4.51
C ILE A 184 -15.27 1.94 -4.36
N VAL A 185 -15.56 1.19 -5.43
CA VAL A 185 -15.47 -0.27 -5.44
C VAL A 185 -14.04 -0.74 -5.21
N ALA A 186 -13.05 -0.12 -5.85
CA ALA A 186 -11.64 -0.45 -5.65
C ALA A 186 -11.22 -0.23 -4.19
N ILE A 187 -11.59 0.91 -3.58
CA ILE A 187 -11.34 1.19 -2.16
C ILE A 187 -11.97 0.12 -1.27
N ALA A 188 -13.20 -0.30 -1.56
CA ALA A 188 -13.89 -1.36 -0.82
C ALA A 188 -13.17 -2.72 -0.95
N LEU A 189 -12.69 -3.09 -2.14
CA LEU A 189 -11.93 -4.32 -2.36
C LEU A 189 -10.57 -4.30 -1.63
N TYR A 190 -9.86 -3.16 -1.65
CA TYR A 190 -8.63 -3.00 -0.87
C TYR A 190 -8.87 -3.07 0.64
N ALA A 191 -9.97 -2.47 1.13
CA ALA A 191 -10.36 -2.58 2.53
C ALA A 191 -10.65 -4.05 2.91
N LEU A 192 -11.34 -4.79 2.04
CA LEU A 192 -11.64 -6.20 2.25
C LEU A 192 -10.35 -7.03 2.32
N ARG A 193 -9.43 -6.82 1.37
CA ARG A 193 -8.11 -7.47 1.36
C ARG A 193 -7.35 -7.15 2.66
N MET A 194 -7.31 -5.90 3.10
CA MET A 194 -6.66 -5.53 4.38
C MET A 194 -7.31 -6.22 5.59
N SER A 195 -8.64 -6.36 5.57
CA SER A 195 -9.41 -7.00 6.64
C SER A 195 -9.17 -8.50 6.73
N VAL A 196 -9.09 -9.18 5.58
CA VAL A 196 -8.80 -10.61 5.49
C VAL A 196 -7.41 -10.90 6.07
N PHE A 197 -6.39 -10.14 5.68
CA PHE A 197 -5.00 -10.37 6.11
C PHE A 197 -4.63 -9.67 7.43
N GLY A 198 -5.54 -8.92 8.05
CA GLY A 198 -5.25 -8.10 9.23
C GLY A 198 -4.81 -8.89 10.46
N ARG A 199 -5.38 -10.08 10.68
CA ARG A 199 -5.09 -10.92 11.87
C ARG A 199 -3.69 -11.54 11.86
N TRP A 200 -3.01 -11.57 10.71
CA TRP A 200 -1.74 -12.28 10.57
C TRP A 200 -0.60 -11.64 11.36
N ILE A 201 -0.54 -10.30 11.41
CA ILE A 201 0.50 -9.57 12.15
C ILE A 201 0.38 -9.79 13.67
N PRO A 202 -0.80 -9.59 14.30
CA PRO A 202 -0.97 -9.86 15.73
C PRO A 202 -0.65 -11.30 16.13
N LEU A 203 -1.04 -12.30 15.33
CA LEU A 203 -0.73 -13.72 15.60
C LEU A 203 0.77 -13.99 15.64
N THR A 204 1.55 -13.30 14.81
CA THR A 204 3.00 -13.48 14.74
C THR A 204 3.73 -12.84 15.92
N ILE A 205 3.17 -11.77 16.49
CA ILE A 205 3.82 -10.94 17.50
C ILE A 205 3.32 -11.27 18.91
N CYS A 206 2.00 -11.29 19.12
CA CYS A 206 1.41 -11.41 20.45
C CYS A 206 1.56 -12.81 21.06
N GLU A 207 1.58 -13.86 20.23
CA GLU A 207 1.72 -15.25 20.69
C GLU A 207 3.16 -15.78 20.54
N ASN A 208 4.09 -14.93 20.06
CA ASN A 208 5.48 -15.29 19.78
C ASN A 208 5.69 -16.55 18.93
N MET A 209 4.66 -17.00 18.22
CA MET A 209 4.66 -18.24 17.43
C MET A 209 5.77 -18.23 16.37
N LYS A 210 6.25 -19.42 16.00
CA LYS A 210 7.07 -19.57 14.79
C LYS A 210 6.22 -19.16 13.59
N PHE A 211 6.87 -18.61 12.57
CA PHE A 211 6.18 -18.11 11.38
C PHE A 211 5.29 -19.17 10.70
N ALA A 212 5.75 -20.43 10.65
CA ALA A 212 4.96 -21.52 10.09
C ALA A 212 3.68 -21.80 10.89
N ASP A 213 3.75 -21.68 12.21
CA ASP A 213 2.61 -21.90 13.10
C ASP A 213 1.61 -20.74 13.01
N SER A 214 2.10 -19.50 12.85
CA SER A 214 1.21 -18.35 12.64
C SER A 214 0.50 -18.40 11.28
N CYS A 215 1.16 -18.88 10.22
CA CYS A 215 0.51 -19.16 8.94
C CYS A 215 -0.57 -20.24 9.07
N ARG A 216 -0.26 -21.36 9.72
CA ARG A 216 -1.23 -22.46 9.90
C ARG A 216 -2.43 -22.01 10.76
N ALA A 217 -2.19 -21.24 11.82
CA ALA A 217 -3.25 -20.69 12.65
C ALA A 217 -4.14 -19.70 11.88
N PHE A 218 -3.54 -18.83 11.05
CA PHE A 218 -4.28 -17.87 10.24
C PHE A 218 -5.22 -18.55 9.24
N PHE A 219 -4.74 -19.57 8.51
CA PHE A 219 -5.57 -20.31 7.55
C PHE A 219 -6.52 -21.31 8.22
N GLY A 220 -6.18 -21.82 9.41
CA GLY A 220 -6.99 -22.81 10.13
C GLY A 220 -8.17 -22.25 10.93
N ASP A 221 -8.05 -21.03 11.49
CA ASP A 221 -9.09 -20.37 12.30
C ASP A 221 -9.61 -19.09 11.61
N PHE A 222 -9.73 -19.14 10.28
CA PHE A 222 -10.31 -18.05 9.51
C PHE A 222 -11.80 -17.90 9.85
N ARG A 223 -12.17 -16.75 10.44
CA ARG A 223 -13.55 -16.43 10.81
C ARG A 223 -14.03 -15.20 10.05
N LEU A 224 -15.07 -15.38 9.24
CA LEU A 224 -15.71 -14.27 8.52
C LEU A 224 -16.26 -13.19 9.47
N SER A 225 -16.65 -13.56 10.69
CA SER A 225 -17.10 -12.62 11.72
C SER A 225 -16.01 -11.64 12.14
N ALA A 226 -14.77 -12.09 12.25
CA ALA A 226 -13.62 -11.22 12.57
C ALA A 226 -13.37 -10.21 11.44
N VAL A 227 -13.45 -10.65 10.19
CA VAL A 227 -13.32 -9.77 9.01
C VAL A 227 -14.40 -8.68 9.02
N LYS A 228 -15.66 -9.06 9.29
CA LYS A 228 -16.79 -8.10 9.36
C LYS A 228 -16.62 -7.06 10.46
N GLU A 229 -15.98 -7.41 11.57
CA GLU A 229 -15.77 -6.47 12.68
C GLU A 229 -14.70 -5.41 12.35
N VAL A 230 -13.64 -5.78 11.62
CA VAL A 230 -12.51 -4.89 11.33
C VAL A 230 -12.72 -4.11 10.02
N TYR A 231 -13.48 -4.67 9.07
CA TYR A 231 -13.72 -4.09 7.74
C TYR A 231 -14.15 -2.62 7.72
N PRO A 232 -15.16 -2.17 8.51
CA PRO A 232 -15.56 -0.76 8.52
C PRO A 232 -14.42 0.19 8.91
N SER A 233 -13.47 -0.29 9.73
CA SER A 233 -12.35 0.52 10.19
C SER A 233 -11.28 0.69 9.11
N PHE A 234 -11.01 -0.38 8.35
CA PHE A 234 -10.13 -0.30 7.18
C PHE A 234 -10.75 0.52 6.06
N LEU A 235 -12.06 0.38 5.84
CA LEU A 235 -12.78 1.19 4.85
C LEU A 235 -12.69 2.68 5.21
N ALA A 236 -12.98 3.05 6.47
CA ALA A 236 -12.87 4.43 6.92
C ALA A 236 -11.44 4.98 6.78
N MET A 237 -10.43 4.18 7.13
CA MET A 237 -9.02 4.56 6.98
C MET A 237 -8.66 4.81 5.50
N LEU A 238 -9.05 3.91 4.59
CA LEU A 238 -8.75 4.07 3.17
C LEU A 238 -9.51 5.24 2.55
N VAL A 239 -10.79 5.42 2.85
CA VAL A 239 -11.56 6.59 2.39
C VAL A 239 -10.89 7.89 2.85
N PHE A 240 -10.42 7.95 4.10
CA PHE A 240 -9.68 9.10 4.60
C PHE A 240 -8.36 9.32 3.84
N VAL A 241 -7.55 8.28 3.67
CA VAL A 241 -6.26 8.37 2.95
C VAL A 241 -6.47 8.80 1.51
N PHE A 242 -7.37 8.15 0.77
CA PHE A 242 -7.67 8.50 -0.61
C PHE A 242 -8.29 9.89 -0.73
N GLY A 243 -9.14 10.31 0.21
CA GLY A 243 -9.70 11.66 0.24
C GLY A 243 -8.63 12.73 0.44
N VAL A 244 -7.67 12.50 1.35
CA VAL A 244 -6.53 13.41 1.54
C VAL A 244 -5.64 13.43 0.30
N VAL A 245 -5.33 12.27 -0.29
CA VAL A 245 -4.50 12.21 -1.50
C VAL A 245 -5.18 12.92 -2.66
N ALA A 246 -6.46 12.65 -2.93
CA ALA A 246 -7.20 13.28 -4.03
C ALA A 246 -7.31 14.80 -3.88
N SER A 247 -7.49 15.30 -2.65
CA SER A 247 -7.61 16.74 -2.38
C SER A 247 -6.27 17.48 -2.36
N THR A 248 -5.15 16.80 -2.11
CA THR A 248 -3.85 17.47 -1.89
C THR A 248 -2.80 17.16 -2.96
N ALA A 249 -2.97 16.12 -3.79
CA ALA A 249 -1.97 15.69 -4.76
C ALA A 249 -1.58 16.81 -5.75
N LEU A 250 -2.56 17.55 -6.27
CA LEU A 250 -2.33 18.63 -7.23
C LEU A 250 -1.68 19.86 -6.59
N PHE A 251 -2.06 20.21 -5.36
CA PHE A 251 -1.61 21.45 -4.71
C PHE A 251 -0.26 21.33 -4.02
N THR A 252 0.16 20.12 -3.66
CA THR A 252 1.34 19.90 -2.79
C THR A 252 2.52 19.26 -3.50
N VAL A 253 2.45 19.13 -4.84
CA VAL A 253 3.47 18.43 -5.65
C VAL A 253 3.79 17.05 -5.06
N GLY A 254 2.76 16.36 -4.56
CA GLY A 254 2.89 15.02 -3.99
C GLY A 254 3.50 14.91 -2.57
N VAL A 255 3.89 16.01 -1.92
CA VAL A 255 4.53 15.94 -0.57
C VAL A 255 3.58 15.35 0.48
N VAL A 256 2.32 15.80 0.53
CA VAL A 256 1.33 15.30 1.51
C VAL A 256 0.99 13.82 1.29
N PRO A 257 0.74 13.34 0.05
CA PRO A 257 0.63 11.91 -0.25
C PRO A 257 1.79 11.04 0.25
N ILE A 258 3.03 11.53 0.17
CA ILE A 258 4.19 10.79 0.67
C ILE A 258 4.17 10.70 2.20
N MET A 259 3.76 11.78 2.88
CA MET A 259 3.69 11.82 4.35
C MET A 259 2.53 10.99 4.93
N ILE A 260 1.39 10.90 4.24
CA ILE A 260 0.22 10.19 4.77
C ILE A 260 0.40 8.66 4.71
N MET A 261 1.23 8.15 3.79
CA MET A 261 1.46 6.70 3.63
C MET A 261 2.02 6.03 4.90
N PRO A 262 3.08 6.55 5.56
CA PRO A 262 3.57 5.99 6.82
C PRO A 262 2.59 6.08 7.98
N ALA A 263 1.75 7.13 8.01
CA ALA A 263 0.69 7.24 9.00
C ALA A 263 -0.37 6.15 8.79
N ALA A 264 -0.79 5.89 7.55
CA ALA A 264 -1.69 4.80 7.19
C ALA A 264 -1.08 3.42 7.51
N PHE A 265 0.23 3.27 7.33
CA PHE A 265 0.96 2.05 7.66
C PHE A 265 0.97 1.75 9.17
N VAL A 266 1.24 2.75 10.01
CA VAL A 266 1.15 2.61 11.47
C VAL A 266 -0.31 2.39 11.88
N GLY A 267 -1.25 3.12 11.26
CA GLY A 267 -2.69 2.96 11.48
C GLY A 267 -3.18 1.54 11.19
N TYR A 268 -2.70 0.92 10.11
CA TYR A 268 -2.99 -0.48 9.79
C TYR A 268 -2.58 -1.43 10.92
N ASN A 269 -1.38 -1.25 11.50
CA ASN A 269 -0.92 -2.06 12.63
C ASN A 269 -1.73 -1.79 13.92
N CYS A 270 -2.06 -0.52 14.20
CA CYS A 270 -2.91 -0.16 15.34
C CYS A 270 -4.29 -0.82 15.26
N ILE A 271 -4.94 -0.77 14.09
CA ILE A 271 -6.25 -1.40 13.86
C ILE A 271 -6.17 -2.91 14.13
N ASN A 272 -5.16 -3.58 13.57
CA ASN A 272 -4.99 -5.03 13.75
C ASN A 272 -4.73 -5.43 15.19
N LEU A 273 -3.87 -4.69 15.90
CA LEU A 273 -3.60 -4.96 17.31
C LEU A 273 -4.84 -4.72 18.17
N VAL A 274 -5.54 -3.60 18.02
CA VAL A 274 -6.77 -3.31 18.77
C VAL A 274 -7.85 -4.36 18.51
N ALA A 275 -8.01 -4.82 17.27
CA ALA A 275 -8.91 -5.92 16.94
C ALA A 275 -8.53 -7.20 17.73
N TYR A 276 -7.25 -7.56 17.71
CA TYR A 276 -6.74 -8.73 18.41
C TYR A 276 -6.94 -8.68 19.93
N PHE A 277 -6.64 -7.54 20.57
CA PHE A 277 -6.85 -7.37 22.02
C PHE A 277 -8.34 -7.44 22.39
N ASN A 278 -9.24 -6.95 21.53
CA ASN A 278 -10.68 -7.02 21.75
C ASN A 278 -11.25 -8.45 21.57
N GLU A 279 -10.75 -9.19 20.57
CA GLU A 279 -11.11 -10.60 20.34
C GLU A 279 -10.64 -11.48 21.51
N THR A 280 -9.40 -11.30 21.94
CA THR A 280 -8.77 -12.09 23.03
C THR A 280 -9.13 -11.61 24.43
N LYS A 281 -9.95 -10.56 24.56
CA LYS A 281 -10.36 -9.94 25.84
C LYS A 281 -9.19 -9.52 26.73
N ARG A 282 -8.08 -9.11 26.12
CA ARG A 282 -6.89 -8.62 26.83
C ARG A 282 -6.99 -7.11 27.09
N LYS A 283 -6.57 -6.68 28.28
CA LYS A 283 -6.43 -5.25 28.60
C LYS A 283 -5.24 -4.68 27.82
N TYR A 284 -5.34 -3.44 27.39
CA TYR A 284 -4.24 -2.75 26.70
C TYR A 284 -4.19 -1.26 27.10
N TYR A 285 -3.00 -0.68 26.99
CA TYR A 285 -2.75 0.73 27.27
C TYR A 285 -3.03 1.59 26.03
N ILE A 286 -3.73 2.71 26.24
CA ILE A 286 -3.73 3.86 25.34
C ILE A 286 -3.09 5.00 26.12
N ASP A 287 -1.85 5.33 25.76
CA ASP A 287 -0.98 6.24 26.51
C ASP A 287 -0.83 5.78 27.97
N GLU A 288 -1.36 6.53 28.93
CA GLU A 288 -1.32 6.17 30.36
C GLU A 288 -2.62 5.51 30.86
N ARG A 289 -3.63 5.38 30.01
CA ARG A 289 -4.96 4.85 30.38
C ARG A 289 -5.08 3.37 30.02
N ILE A 290 -5.55 2.57 30.98
CA ILE A 290 -5.84 1.15 30.75
C ILE A 290 -7.26 1.02 30.16
N VAL A 291 -7.35 0.44 28.96
CA VAL A 291 -8.63 0.08 28.35
C VAL A 291 -8.89 -1.39 28.60
N SER A 292 -10.02 -1.70 29.25
CA SER A 292 -10.48 -3.06 29.45
C SER A 292 -11.64 -3.39 28.50
N PRO A 293 -11.54 -4.44 27.66
CA PRO A 293 -12.60 -4.81 26.71
C PRO A 293 -13.89 -5.35 27.38
N PHE A 294 -13.94 -5.40 28.71
CA PHE A 294 -15.10 -5.80 29.52
C PHE A 294 -16.10 -4.66 29.74
N ILE A 295 -15.68 -3.40 29.56
CA ILE A 295 -16.53 -2.23 29.77
C ILE A 295 -16.66 -1.52 28.42
N ARG A 296 -17.84 -1.62 27.79
CA ARG A 296 -18.17 -0.79 26.62
C ARG A 296 -18.40 0.63 27.11
N THR A 297 -17.41 1.51 26.95
CA THR A 297 -17.58 2.96 27.02
C THR A 297 -17.63 3.58 25.64
#